data_AF-V4Y9G5-F1
#
_entry.id   AF-V4Y9G5-F1
#
_cell.length_a   1.000
_cell.length_b   1.000
_cell.length_c   1.000
_cell.angle_alpha   90.00
_cell.angle_beta   90.00
_cell.angle_gamma   90.00
#
_symmetry.space_group_name_H-M   'P 1'
#
loop_
_entity.id
_entity.type
_entity.pdbx_description
1 polymer ?
#
loop_
_entity_poly.entity_id
_entity_poly.type
_entity_poly.pdbx_seq_one_letter_code
_entity_poly.pdbx_strand_id
1 'polypeptide(L)'
;MTTVASLARRAACPRRVAVSDDASGLRDLLERVAADEVSPAEAEARVAGYATTDAGRFDAARESRRGVPEAVLAEGKTPAEAADLARTAVETTGRALVTRADDDHAAAVREAVPT
;
A
#
# COMPACT_ATOMS: atom_id res chain seq x y z
N MET A 1 2.95 -35.41 12.62
CA MET A 1 2.28 -34.62 13.67
C MET A 1 2.68 -33.17 13.45
N THR A 2 1.84 -32.40 12.75
CA THR A 2 2.11 -30.99 12.47
C THR A 2 1.08 -30.17 13.22
N THR A 3 1.52 -29.45 14.24
CA THR A 3 0.68 -28.63 15.10
C THR A 3 0.31 -27.34 14.37
N VAL A 4 -0.99 -27.12 14.14
CA VAL A 4 -1.53 -25.83 13.68
C VAL A 4 -1.93 -25.04 14.92
N ALA A 5 -1.17 -23.99 15.25
CA ALA A 5 -1.57 -23.03 16.27
C ALA A 5 -2.46 -21.95 15.65
N SER A 6 -3.78 -22.18 15.70
CA SER A 6 -4.78 -21.14 15.41
C SER A 6 -4.95 -20.24 16.63
N LEU A 7 -4.52 -18.99 16.52
CA LEU A 7 -4.93 -17.89 17.40
C LEU A 7 -5.71 -16.88 16.56
N ALA A 8 -6.97 -17.23 16.27
CA ALA A 8 -7.94 -16.28 15.77
C ALA A 8 -8.31 -15.30 16.89
N ARG A 9 -7.58 -14.18 17.00
CA ARG A 9 -8.14 -12.99 17.65
C ARG A 9 -9.17 -12.42 16.69
N ARG A 10 -10.44 -12.39 17.10
CA ARG A 10 -11.46 -11.57 16.44
C ARG A 10 -10.98 -10.13 16.50
N ALA A 11 -10.41 -9.62 15.42
CA ALA A 11 -10.20 -8.18 15.28
C ALA A 11 -11.59 -7.58 15.09
N ALA A 12 -12.05 -6.80 16.07
CA ALA A 12 -13.13 -5.87 15.86
C ALA A 12 -12.77 -4.99 14.66
N CYS A 13 -13.71 -4.80 13.73
CA CYS A 13 -13.58 -3.90 12.59
C CYS A 13 -12.95 -2.58 13.08
N PRO A 14 -11.73 -2.21 12.63
CA PRO A 14 -11.11 -0.99 13.09
C PRO A 14 -12.01 0.19 12.70
N ARG A 15 -12.23 1.04 13.69
CA ARG A 15 -12.93 2.32 13.58
C ARG A 15 -12.31 3.07 12.41
N ARG A 16 -13.15 3.68 11.53
CA ARG A 16 -12.72 4.47 10.37
C ARG A 16 -11.41 5.18 10.69
N VAL A 17 -10.34 4.83 9.98
CA VAL A 17 -9.18 5.71 9.89
C VAL A 17 -9.74 7.00 9.31
N ALA A 18 -9.72 8.06 10.10
CA ALA A 18 -9.94 9.39 9.57
C ALA A 18 -8.83 9.59 8.55
N VAL A 19 -9.20 9.60 7.27
CA VAL A 19 -8.35 10.21 6.23
C VAL A 19 -8.11 11.62 6.75
N SER A 20 -6.86 11.96 7.09
CA SER A 20 -6.55 13.32 7.45
C SER A 20 -6.87 14.19 6.24
N ASP A 21 -7.85 15.08 6.40
CA ASP A 21 -8.03 16.24 5.55
C ASP A 21 -6.79 17.15 5.72
N ASP A 22 -5.65 16.76 5.15
CA ASP A 22 -4.55 17.70 4.96
C ASP A 22 -4.90 18.59 3.77
N ALA A 23 -5.73 19.60 4.02
CA ALA A 23 -5.98 20.69 3.09
C ALA A 23 -4.68 21.40 2.65
N SER A 24 -3.62 21.30 3.47
CA SER A 24 -2.20 21.57 3.15
C SER A 24 -1.69 20.66 2.04
N GLY A 25 -1.81 19.34 2.20
CA GLY A 25 -1.31 18.36 1.23
C GLY A 25 -1.95 18.46 -0.15
N LEU A 26 -3.25 18.77 -0.23
CA LEU A 26 -3.89 19.02 -1.53
C LEU A 26 -3.42 20.34 -2.15
N ARG A 27 -3.28 21.41 -1.37
CA ARG A 27 -2.78 22.70 -1.88
C ARG A 27 -1.35 22.57 -2.37
N ASP A 28 -0.47 21.96 -1.59
CA ASP A 28 0.92 21.71 -1.98
C ASP A 28 1.01 20.89 -3.28
N LEU A 29 0.15 19.88 -3.44
CA LEU A 29 0.07 19.11 -4.69
C LEU A 29 -0.34 19.98 -5.87
N LEU A 30 -1.36 20.83 -5.70
CA LEU A 30 -1.82 21.75 -6.75
C LEU A 30 -0.76 22.81 -7.10
N GLU A 31 -0.01 23.30 -6.13
CA GLU A 31 1.11 24.23 -6.33
C GLU A 31 2.22 23.57 -7.15
N ARG A 32 2.55 22.30 -6.88
CA ARG A 32 3.53 21.54 -7.66
C ARG A 32 3.07 21.26 -9.09
N VAL A 33 1.77 21.04 -9.29
CA VAL A 33 1.20 20.95 -10.65
C VAL A 33 1.32 22.30 -11.37
N ALA A 34 1.01 23.40 -10.70
CA ALA A 34 1.15 24.74 -11.26
C ALA A 34 2.62 25.11 -11.58
N ALA A 35 3.58 24.48 -10.90
CA ALA A 35 5.01 24.58 -11.16
C ALA A 35 5.55 23.56 -12.18
N ASP A 36 4.69 22.75 -12.82
CA ASP A 36 5.04 21.67 -13.75
C ASP A 36 5.97 20.57 -13.15
N GLU A 37 6.04 20.47 -11.81
CA GLU A 37 6.81 19.43 -11.13
C GLU A 37 6.09 18.07 -11.07
N VAL A 38 4.76 18.11 -11.23
CA VAL A 38 3.88 16.93 -11.24
C VAL A 38 2.87 17.13 -12.36
N SER A 39 2.70 16.11 -13.20
CA SER A 39 1.67 16.18 -14.24
C SER A 39 0.25 16.13 -13.64
N PRO A 40 -0.75 16.73 -14.31
CA PRO A 40 -2.14 16.60 -13.87
C PRO A 40 -2.60 15.14 -13.68
N ALA A 41 -2.14 14.23 -14.56
CA ALA A 41 -2.48 12.80 -14.47
C ALA A 41 -1.90 12.12 -13.21
N GLU A 42 -0.66 12.47 -12.83
CA GLU A 42 -0.05 11.96 -11.60
C GLU A 42 -0.74 12.52 -10.35
N ALA A 43 -1.10 13.81 -10.37
CA ALA A 43 -1.85 14.45 -9.29
C ALA A 43 -3.23 13.81 -9.12
N GLU A 44 -3.97 13.59 -10.20
CA GLU A 44 -5.26 12.88 -10.18
C GLU A 44 -5.12 11.48 -9.58
N ALA A 45 -4.07 10.73 -9.95
CA ALA A 45 -3.83 9.40 -9.39
C ALA A 45 -3.60 9.46 -7.88
N ARG A 46 -2.82 10.44 -7.40
CA ARG A 46 -2.55 10.62 -5.97
C ARG A 46 -3.82 10.98 -5.20
N VAL A 47 -4.63 11.91 -5.72
CA VAL A 47 -5.93 12.29 -5.12
C VAL A 47 -6.89 11.10 -5.09
N ALA A 48 -6.88 10.25 -6.11
CA ALA A 48 -7.69 9.04 -6.14
C ALA A 48 -7.18 7.91 -5.19
N GLY A 49 -6.07 8.14 -4.48
CA GLY A 49 -5.50 7.24 -3.49
C GLY A 49 -4.58 6.17 -4.08
N TYR A 50 -3.98 6.43 -5.25
CA TYR A 50 -2.97 5.55 -5.80
C TYR A 50 -1.56 6.00 -5.42
N ALA A 51 -0.70 5.05 -5.11
CA ALA A 51 0.74 5.24 -5.00
C ALA A 51 1.43 4.52 -6.15
N THR A 52 2.31 5.22 -6.87
CA THR A 52 3.07 4.67 -7.99
C THR A 52 4.54 4.62 -7.61
N THR A 53 5.16 3.47 -7.87
CA THR A 53 6.58 3.18 -7.69
C THR A 53 7.11 2.59 -8.99
N ASP A 54 8.43 2.42 -9.10
CA ASP A 54 9.04 1.70 -10.22
C ASP A 54 8.58 0.24 -10.28
N ALA A 55 8.25 -0.36 -9.12
CA ALA A 55 7.72 -1.71 -9.01
C ALA A 55 6.24 -1.84 -9.41
N GLY A 56 5.53 -0.71 -9.58
CA GLY A 56 4.16 -0.65 -10.05
C GLY A 56 3.25 0.27 -9.24
N ARG A 57 1.94 0.15 -9.48
CA ARG A 57 0.90 0.99 -8.89
C ARG A 57 0.12 0.24 -7.83
N PHE A 58 -0.04 0.86 -6.67
CA PHE A 58 -0.80 0.35 -5.52
C PHE A 58 -2.04 1.21 -5.28
N ASP A 59 -3.19 0.57 -5.02
CA ASP A 59 -4.48 1.24 -4.76
C ASP A 59 -4.79 1.28 -3.26
N ALA A 60 -4.30 2.31 -2.57
CA ALA A 60 -4.51 2.47 -1.13
C ALA A 60 -5.97 2.76 -0.77
N ALA A 61 -6.74 3.33 -1.69
CA ALA A 61 -8.16 3.63 -1.50
C ALA A 61 -9.10 2.49 -1.92
N ARG A 62 -8.56 1.32 -2.30
CA ARG A 62 -9.40 0.17 -2.67
C ARG A 62 -10.36 -0.25 -1.57
N GLU A 63 -9.88 -0.30 -0.32
CA GLU A 63 -10.68 -0.80 0.80
C GLU A 63 -11.92 0.04 1.04
N SER A 64 -11.82 1.37 0.95
CA SER A 64 -12.96 2.26 1.12
C SER A 64 -13.99 2.10 0.00
N ARG A 65 -13.54 1.84 -1.23
CA ARG A 65 -14.42 1.66 -2.40
C ARG A 65 -15.00 0.26 -2.55
N ARG A 66 -14.29 -0.78 -2.09
CA ARG A 66 -14.60 -2.19 -2.38
C ARG A 66 -14.81 -3.05 -1.13
N GLY A 67 -14.54 -2.54 0.06
CA GLY A 67 -14.62 -3.27 1.34
C GLY A 67 -13.47 -4.25 1.59
N VAL A 68 -12.49 -4.33 0.68
CA VAL A 68 -11.32 -5.22 0.79
C VAL A 68 -10.04 -4.47 0.39
N PRO A 69 -8.92 -4.66 1.11
CA PRO A 69 -7.66 -4.01 0.80
C PRO A 69 -7.06 -4.52 -0.52
N GLU A 70 -6.19 -3.71 -1.12
CA GLU A 70 -5.37 -4.14 -2.27
C GLU A 70 -4.30 -5.12 -1.79
N ALA A 71 -4.06 -6.16 -2.58
CA ALA A 71 -3.01 -7.13 -2.32
C ALA A 71 -1.90 -6.96 -3.36
N VAL A 72 -0.65 -7.03 -2.91
CA VAL A 72 0.52 -7.13 -3.77
C VAL A 72 0.60 -8.56 -4.32
N LEU A 73 0.47 -8.71 -5.63
CA LEU A 73 0.79 -9.96 -6.31
C LEU A 73 2.31 -10.06 -6.49
N ALA A 74 2.95 -11.05 -5.87
CA ALA A 74 4.40 -11.27 -5.97
C ALA A 74 4.80 -12.09 -7.20
N GLU A 75 3.90 -12.94 -7.70
CA GLU A 75 4.15 -13.74 -8.91
C GLU A 75 4.56 -12.85 -10.09
N GLY A 76 5.72 -13.13 -10.69
CA GLY A 76 6.28 -12.37 -11.80
C GLY A 76 7.06 -11.12 -11.40
N LYS A 77 7.14 -10.79 -10.10
CA LYS A 77 8.01 -9.73 -9.57
C LYS A 77 9.31 -10.31 -9.04
N THR A 78 10.30 -9.44 -8.89
CA THR A 78 11.49 -9.69 -8.08
C THR A 78 11.18 -9.52 -6.59
N PRO A 79 11.98 -10.12 -5.69
CA PRO A 79 11.86 -9.90 -4.25
C PRO A 79 11.93 -8.41 -3.85
N ALA A 80 12.77 -7.62 -4.52
CA ALA A 80 12.90 -6.19 -4.27
C ALA A 80 11.63 -5.41 -4.66
N GLU A 81 11.04 -5.69 -5.82
CA GLU A 81 9.80 -5.05 -6.26
C GLU A 81 8.61 -5.41 -5.34
N ALA A 82 8.53 -6.66 -4.89
CA ALA A 82 7.51 -7.06 -3.92
C ALA A 82 7.68 -6.36 -2.57
N ALA A 83 8.92 -6.21 -2.11
CA ALA A 83 9.26 -5.50 -0.88
C ALA A 83 8.94 -4.00 -0.96
N ASP A 84 9.24 -3.36 -2.09
CA ASP A 84 8.93 -1.94 -2.34
C ASP A 84 7.43 -1.67 -2.33
N LEU A 85 6.64 -2.51 -3.01
CA LEU A 85 5.19 -2.42 -2.97
C LEU A 85 4.61 -2.74 -1.59
N ALA A 86 5.19 -3.69 -0.85
CA ALA A 86 4.76 -3.99 0.50
C ALA A 86 5.03 -2.81 1.45
N ARG A 87 6.18 -2.16 1.35
CA ARG A 87 6.49 -0.94 2.10
C ARG A 87 5.49 0.17 1.75
N THR A 88 5.26 0.41 0.47
CA THR A 88 4.26 1.37 -0.02
C THR A 88 2.87 1.09 0.57
N ALA A 89 2.46 -0.18 0.62
CA ALA A 89 1.19 -0.58 1.21
C ALA A 89 1.12 -0.27 2.71
N VAL A 90 2.18 -0.53 3.47
CA VAL A 90 2.25 -0.19 4.89
C VAL A 90 2.24 1.33 5.12
N GLU A 91 3.03 2.09 4.38
CA GLU A 91 3.11 3.55 4.52
C GLU A 91 1.76 4.22 4.22
N THR A 92 1.00 3.69 3.27
CA THR A 92 -0.27 4.29 2.84
C THR A 92 -1.51 3.75 3.55
N THR A 93 -1.50 2.50 4.02
CA THR A 93 -2.69 1.84 4.62
C THR A 93 -2.46 1.22 6.00
N GLY A 94 -1.21 1.27 6.50
CA GLY A 94 -0.80 0.69 7.78
C GLY A 94 -0.62 -0.84 7.77
N ARG A 95 -0.83 -1.52 6.64
CA ARG A 95 -0.64 -2.96 6.50
C ARG A 95 -0.38 -3.38 5.06
N ALA A 96 0.23 -4.55 4.87
CA ALA A 96 0.46 -5.13 3.56
C ALA A 96 -0.10 -6.55 3.48
N LEU A 97 -0.72 -6.89 2.34
CA LEU A 97 -1.06 -8.26 1.97
C LEU A 97 -0.24 -8.61 0.74
N VAL A 98 0.63 -9.61 0.85
CA VAL A 98 1.42 -10.12 -0.27
C VAL A 98 0.94 -11.53 -0.59
N THR A 99 0.62 -11.78 -1.86
CA THR A 99 0.05 -13.06 -2.33
C THR A 99 0.96 -13.71 -3.36
N ARG A 100 0.95 -15.05 -3.40
CA ARG A 100 1.83 -15.86 -4.26
C ARG A 100 3.33 -15.55 -4.07
N ALA A 101 3.73 -15.21 -2.84
CA ALA A 101 5.12 -15.01 -2.47
C ALA A 101 5.78 -16.37 -2.22
N ASP A 102 7.03 -16.50 -2.67
CA ASP A 102 7.96 -17.55 -2.22
C ASP A 102 8.79 -17.05 -1.01
N ASP A 103 9.77 -17.87 -0.61
CA ASP A 103 10.61 -17.59 0.56
C ASP A 103 11.50 -16.35 0.37
N ASP A 104 11.99 -16.08 -0.85
CA ASP A 104 12.84 -14.93 -1.15
C ASP A 104 12.02 -13.64 -1.08
N HIS A 105 10.81 -13.64 -1.65
CA HIS A 105 9.87 -12.53 -1.49
C HIS A 105 9.55 -12.27 -0.02
N ALA A 106 9.26 -13.33 0.75
CA ALA A 106 8.90 -13.20 2.16
C ALA A 106 10.07 -12.66 2.99
N ALA A 107 11.30 -13.08 2.71
CA ALA A 107 12.50 -12.57 3.37
C ALA A 107 12.70 -11.07 3.08
N ALA A 108 12.66 -10.67 1.81
CA ALA A 108 12.83 -9.28 1.39
C ALA A 108 11.77 -8.34 2.00
N VAL A 109 10.50 -8.78 2.05
CA VAL A 109 9.42 -7.99 2.66
C VAL A 109 9.65 -7.81 4.16
N ARG A 110 10.05 -8.85 4.90
CA ARG A 110 10.32 -8.76 6.35
C ARG A 110 11.50 -7.84 6.66
N GLU A 111 12.51 -7.83 5.81
CA GLU A 111 13.64 -6.91 5.95
C GLU A 111 13.22 -5.46 5.66
N ALA A 112 12.41 -5.25 4.63
CA ALA A 112 12.01 -3.92 4.17
C ALA A 112 10.92 -3.25 5.02
N VAL A 113 10.12 -4.04 5.75
CA VAL A 113 8.97 -3.58 6.52
C VAL A 113 9.16 -3.96 8.00
N PRO A 114 9.42 -2.98 8.89
CA PRO A 114 9.51 -3.22 10.32
C PRO A 114 8.21 -3.80 10.87
N THR A 115 8.30 -4.84 11.70
CA THR A 115 7.14 -5.52 12.33
C THR A 115 7.02 -5.17 13.80
#